data_AF-A0A1E5GUX0-F1
#
_entry.id   AF-A0A1E5GUX0-F1
#
_cell.length_a   1.000
_cell.length_b   1.000
_cell.length_c   1.000
_cell.angle_alpha   90.00
_cell.angle_beta   90.00
_cell.angle_gamma   90.00
#
_symmetry.space_group_name_H-M   'P 1'
#
loop_
_entity.id
_entity.type
_entity.pdbx_description
1 polymer ?
#
loop_
_entity_poly.entity_id
_entity_poly.type
_entity_poly.pdbx_seq_one_letter_code
_entity_poly.pdbx_strand_id
1 'polypeptide(L)'
;MTGIKSSLTIAGGVSTQFSQVASGFASVNQTTSKAERTTVSGNNKAKNSLSCIHSRGLRVSNAIARDGNNIHSVAKEFNEIDQQIKEVFDFPLFSPSVGGGNR
;
A
#
# COMPACT_ATOMS: atom_id res chain seq x y z
N MET A 1 7.69 29.99 -7.78
CA MET A 1 7.60 28.64 -8.37
C MET A 1 6.63 27.84 -7.52
N THR A 2 5.54 27.34 -8.11
CA THR A 2 4.58 26.47 -7.43
C THR A 2 5.27 25.15 -7.12
N GLY A 3 5.53 24.90 -5.82
CA GLY A 3 6.27 23.74 -5.34
C GLY A 3 5.72 22.42 -5.85
N ILE A 4 6.64 21.49 -6.09
CA ILE A 4 6.43 20.12 -6.54
C ILE A 4 5.23 19.49 -5.79
N LYS A 5 4.24 19.01 -6.55
CA LYS A 5 3.04 18.31 -6.03
C LYS A 5 3.23 16.79 -5.96
N SER A 6 4.46 16.29 -6.00
CA SER A 6 4.81 14.90 -5.71
C SER A 6 4.80 14.73 -4.19
N SER A 7 3.99 13.81 -3.65
CA SER A 7 3.99 13.55 -2.21
C SER A 7 4.35 12.09 -1.95
N LEU A 8 5.63 11.77 -2.17
CA LEU A 8 6.24 10.48 -1.83
C LEU A 8 5.83 10.02 -0.43
N THR A 9 5.92 10.93 0.55
CA THR A 9 5.56 10.65 1.94
C THR A 9 4.09 10.25 2.10
N ILE A 10 3.16 10.95 1.43
CA ILE A 10 1.73 10.63 1.52
C ILE A 10 1.46 9.29 0.80
N ALA A 11 1.93 9.12 -0.43
CA ALA A 11 1.70 7.89 -1.20
C ALA A 11 2.32 6.66 -0.49
N GLY A 12 3.56 6.78 -0.02
CA GLY A 12 4.24 5.73 0.75
C GLY A 12 3.51 5.41 2.07
N GLY A 13 3.03 6.44 2.77
CA GLY A 13 2.24 6.29 3.99
C GLY A 13 0.93 5.54 3.75
N VAL A 14 0.18 5.90 2.70
CA VAL A 14 -1.07 5.23 2.33
C VAL A 14 -0.82 3.78 1.92
N SER A 15 0.18 3.53 1.07
CA SER A 15 0.56 2.17 0.68
C SER A 15 0.91 1.27 1.88
N THR A 16 1.63 1.82 2.86
CA THR A 16 1.97 1.11 4.09
C THR A 16 0.73 0.76 4.90
N GLN A 17 -0.20 1.71 5.05
CA GLN A 17 -1.47 1.46 5.75
C GLN A 17 -2.29 0.37 5.05
N PHE A 18 -2.39 0.41 3.72
CA PHE A 18 -3.09 -0.64 2.94
C PHE A 18 -2.46 -2.02 3.16
N SER A 19 -1.13 -2.11 3.18
CA SER A 19 -0.42 -3.36 3.44
C SER A 19 -0.71 -3.91 4.84
N GLN A 20 -0.74 -3.02 5.85
CA GLN A 20 -1.10 -3.38 7.23
C GLN A 20 -2.56 -3.85 7.32
N VAL A 21 -3.50 -3.14 6.69
CA VAL A 21 -4.92 -3.51 6.67
C VAL A 21 -5.13 -4.84 5.96
N ALA A 22 -4.50 -5.06 4.79
CA ALA A 22 -4.62 -6.33 4.06
C ALA A 22 -4.14 -7.51 4.91
N SER A 23 -3.02 -7.34 5.61
CA SER A 23 -2.44 -8.35 6.51
C SER A 23 -3.31 -8.61 7.74
N GLY A 24 -3.78 -7.55 8.39
CA GLY A 24 -4.68 -7.66 9.55
C GLY A 24 -6.04 -8.26 9.20
N PHE A 25 -6.57 -7.94 8.02
CA PHE A 25 -7.81 -8.53 7.54
C PHE A 25 -7.62 -10.03 7.19
N ALA A 26 -6.51 -10.40 6.57
CA ALA A 26 -6.19 -11.80 6.28
C ALA A 26 -6.04 -12.64 7.56
N SER A 27 -5.51 -12.06 8.64
CA SER A 27 -5.32 -12.77 9.92
C SER A 27 -6.64 -13.04 10.66
N VAL A 28 -7.65 -12.18 10.52
CA VAL A 28 -8.99 -12.43 11.10
C VAL A 28 -9.86 -13.31 10.20
N ASN A 29 -9.63 -13.29 8.89
CA ASN A 29 -10.34 -14.12 7.92
C ASN A 29 -9.75 -15.54 7.78
N GLN A 30 -9.17 -16.10 8.83
CA GLN A 30 -8.60 -17.46 8.80
C GLN A 30 -9.69 -18.53 8.70
N THR A 31 -9.34 -19.67 8.13
CA THR A 31 -10.26 -20.83 8.11
C THR A 31 -10.48 -21.29 9.54
N THR A 32 -11.74 -21.26 9.98
CA THR A 32 -12.14 -21.71 11.32
C THR A 32 -12.44 -23.20 11.32
N SER A 33 -12.17 -23.86 12.46
CA SER A 33 -12.49 -25.28 12.66
C SER A 33 -14.00 -25.52 12.48
N LYS A 34 -14.33 -26.55 11.69
CA LYS A 34 -15.70 -26.95 11.41
C LYS A 34 -16.06 -28.17 12.27
N ALA A 35 -17.29 -28.20 12.78
CA ALA A 35 -17.82 -29.37 13.46
C ALA A 35 -18.19 -30.45 12.43
N GLU A 36 -17.24 -31.34 12.12
CA GLU A 36 -17.42 -32.31 11.03
C GLU A 36 -18.39 -33.46 11.36
N ARG A 37 -18.56 -33.80 12.66
CA ARG A 37 -19.22 -35.04 13.11
C ARG A 37 -20.66 -34.87 13.62
N THR A 38 -21.34 -33.76 13.32
CA THR A 38 -22.74 -33.54 13.77
C THR A 38 -23.75 -33.82 12.66
N THR A 39 -24.90 -34.38 13.06
CA THR A 39 -26.04 -34.69 12.18
C THR A 39 -27.08 -33.56 12.11
N VAL A 40 -26.85 -32.45 12.83
CA VAL A 40 -27.76 -31.29 12.84
C VAL A 40 -27.73 -30.58 11.48
N SER A 41 -28.88 -30.48 10.80
CA SER A 41 -28.94 -29.92 9.43
C SER A 41 -28.44 -28.47 9.33
N GLY A 42 -28.59 -27.68 10.40
CA GLY A 42 -28.05 -26.33 10.50
C GLY A 42 -26.52 -26.25 10.35
N ASN A 43 -25.80 -27.33 10.67
CA ASN A 43 -24.34 -27.39 10.57
C ASN A 43 -23.85 -27.29 9.12
N ASN A 44 -24.56 -27.92 8.18
CA ASN A 44 -24.18 -27.83 6.76
C ASN A 44 -24.31 -26.40 6.23
N LYS A 45 -25.37 -25.68 6.65
CA LYS A 45 -25.53 -24.26 6.34
C LYS A 45 -24.40 -23.41 6.94
N ALA A 46 -24.03 -23.69 8.19
CA ALA A 46 -22.92 -23.01 8.87
C ALA A 46 -21.57 -23.26 8.16
N LYS A 47 -21.25 -24.52 7.82
CA LYS A 47 -20.03 -24.89 7.07
C LYS A 47 -19.92 -24.17 5.72
N ASN A 48 -21.03 -24.11 4.98
CA ASN A 48 -21.09 -23.40 3.71
C ASN A 48 -20.89 -21.91 3.91
N SER A 49 -21.58 -21.31 4.89
CA SER A 49 -21.41 -19.89 5.23
C SER A 49 -19.96 -19.54 5.59
N LEU A 50 -19.31 -20.36 6.43
CA LEU A 50 -17.90 -20.22 6.80
C LEU A 50 -16.96 -20.30 5.59
N SER A 51 -17.23 -21.22 4.67
CA SER A 51 -16.42 -21.36 3.45
C SER A 51 -16.61 -20.16 2.51
N CYS A 52 -17.85 -19.67 2.39
CA CYS A 52 -18.16 -18.49 1.60
C CYS A 52 -17.53 -17.22 2.16
N ILE A 53 -17.62 -16.98 3.48
CA ILE A 53 -17.05 -15.79 4.10
C ILE A 53 -15.52 -15.81 4.01
N HIS A 54 -14.89 -16.97 4.25
CA HIS A 54 -13.44 -17.12 4.09
C HIS A 54 -12.98 -16.78 2.67
N SER A 55 -13.63 -17.35 1.64
CA SER A 55 -13.30 -17.07 0.24
C SER A 55 -13.52 -15.60 -0.13
N ARG A 56 -14.62 -14.99 0.31
CA ARG A 56 -14.92 -13.58 0.06
C ARG A 56 -13.92 -12.68 0.76
N GLY A 57 -13.56 -12.97 1.99
CA GLY A 57 -12.56 -12.21 2.72
C GLY A 57 -11.17 -12.29 2.07
N LEU A 58 -10.76 -13.44 1.54
CA LEU A 58 -9.51 -13.53 0.79
C LEU A 58 -9.50 -12.61 -0.43
N ARG A 59 -10.63 -12.52 -1.15
CA ARG A 59 -10.77 -11.59 -2.29
C ARG A 59 -10.62 -10.13 -1.85
N VAL A 60 -11.20 -9.76 -0.72
CA VAL A 60 -11.09 -8.40 -0.15
C VAL A 60 -9.64 -8.10 0.24
N SER A 61 -8.98 -8.98 0.99
CA SER A 61 -7.57 -8.81 1.37
C SER A 61 -6.68 -8.64 0.14
N ASN A 62 -6.87 -9.47 -0.88
CA ASN A 62 -6.10 -9.39 -2.13
C ASN A 62 -6.37 -8.10 -2.91
N ALA A 63 -7.59 -7.57 -2.88
CA ALA A 63 -7.91 -6.28 -3.51
C ALA A 63 -7.20 -5.13 -2.78
N ILE A 64 -7.24 -5.11 -1.45
CA ILE A 64 -6.55 -4.10 -0.64
C ILE A 64 -5.04 -4.16 -0.87
N ALA A 65 -4.45 -5.37 -0.87
CA ALA A 65 -3.02 -5.53 -1.14
C ALA A 65 -2.63 -5.04 -2.55
N ARG A 66 -3.45 -5.33 -3.55
CA ARG A 66 -3.24 -4.86 -4.93
C ARG A 66 -3.26 -3.35 -5.02
N ASP A 67 -4.26 -2.70 -4.42
CA ASP A 67 -4.37 -1.25 -4.44
C ASP A 67 -3.21 -0.60 -3.67
N GLY A 68 -2.83 -1.18 -2.53
CA GLY A 68 -1.64 -0.77 -1.78
C GLY A 68 -0.34 -0.85 -2.60
N ASN A 69 -0.18 -1.90 -3.41
CA ASN A 69 0.97 -2.05 -4.32
C ASN A 69 0.94 -1.04 -5.47
N ASN A 70 -0.23 -0.75 -6.04
CA ASN A 70 -0.36 0.27 -7.08
C ASN A 70 0.03 1.66 -6.53
N ILE A 71 -0.41 1.99 -5.32
CA ILE A 71 -0.04 3.24 -4.63
C ILE A 71 1.46 3.25 -4.30
N HIS A 72 2.04 2.10 -3.94
CA HIS A 72 3.49 1.97 -3.75
C HIS A 72 4.26 2.31 -5.03
N SER A 73 3.78 1.84 -6.19
CA SER A 73 4.37 2.15 -7.50
C SER A 73 4.40 3.66 -7.75
N VAL A 74 3.28 4.35 -7.50
CA VAL A 74 3.20 5.81 -7.63
C VAL A 74 4.18 6.51 -6.68
N ALA A 75 4.34 6.01 -5.45
CA ALA A 75 5.33 6.53 -4.52
C ALA A 75 6.75 6.40 -5.09
N LYS A 76 7.08 5.25 -5.69
CA LYS A 76 8.38 5.03 -6.35
C LYS A 76 8.62 6.02 -7.51
N GLU A 77 7.61 6.23 -8.35
CA GLU A 77 7.67 7.21 -9.44
C GLU A 77 7.94 8.63 -8.94
N PHE A 78 7.29 9.03 -7.83
CA PHE A 78 7.56 10.32 -7.20
C PHE A 78 9.01 10.44 -6.72
N ASN A 79 9.57 9.40 -6.09
CA ASN A 79 10.96 9.40 -5.64
C ASN A 79 11.94 9.53 -6.81
N GLU A 80 11.67 8.84 -7.93
CA GLU A 80 12.52 8.91 -9.13
C GLU A 80 12.51 10.30 -9.76
N ILE A 81 11.34 10.94 -9.87
CA ILE A 81 11.20 12.31 -10.37
C ILE A 81 11.93 13.30 -9.45
N ASP A 82 11.75 13.17 -8.13
CA ASP A 82 12.38 14.05 -7.16
C ASP A 82 13.92 13.95 -7.20
N GLN A 83 14.46 12.74 -7.42
CA GLN A 83 15.90 12.52 -7.62
C GLN A 83 16.43 13.15 -8.90
N GLN A 84 15.75 12.97 -10.03
CA GLN A 84 16.15 13.59 -11.30
C GLN A 84 16.19 15.12 -11.19
N ILE A 85 15.17 15.72 -10.56
CA ILE A 85 15.14 17.17 -10.32
C ILE A 85 16.32 17.60 -9.45
N LYS A 86 16.59 16.86 -8.36
CA LYS A 86 17.72 17.15 -7.49
C LYS A 86 19.05 17.11 -8.23
N GLU A 87 19.28 16.09 -9.05
CA GLU A 87 20.50 15.97 -9.87
C GLU A 87 20.65 17.16 -10.83
N VAL A 88 19.57 17.59 -11.48
CA VAL A 88 19.58 18.77 -12.38
C VAL A 88 19.96 20.06 -11.64
N PHE A 89 19.51 20.24 -10.39
CA PHE A 89 19.89 21.40 -9.58
C PHE A 89 21.29 21.30 -8.96
N ASP A 90 21.77 20.08 -8.67
CA ASP A 90 23.12 19.82 -8.16
C ASP A 90 24.19 19.88 -9.26
N PHE A 91 23.82 19.96 -10.54
CA PHE A 91 24.77 20.17 -11.65
C PHE A 91 25.47 21.55 -11.54
N PRO A 92 26.81 21.62 -11.72
CA PRO A 92 27.61 22.84 -11.52
C PRO A 92 27.27 24.03 -12.45
N LEU A 93 26.47 23.82 -13.50
CA LEU A 93 25.94 24.90 -14.34
C LEU A 93 24.81 25.70 -13.67
N PHE A 94 24.14 25.12 -12.67
CA PHE A 94 23.03 25.74 -11.93
C PHE A 94 23.32 25.89 -10.43
N SER A 95 24.52 25.54 -9.98
CA SER A 95 25.00 25.98 -8.67
C SER A 95 24.87 27.49 -8.61
N PRO A 96 24.03 28.07 -7.74
CA PRO A 96 24.05 29.49 -7.52
C PRO A 96 25.43 29.79 -6.94
N SER A 97 26.35 30.22 -7.80
CA SER A 97 27.57 30.88 -7.38
C SER A 97 27.11 32.10 -6.60
N VAL A 98 26.98 31.94 -5.29
CA VAL A 98 26.86 33.05 -4.35
C VAL A 98 28.24 33.69 -4.39
N GLY A 99 28.41 34.58 -5.37
CA GLY A 99 29.64 35.29 -5.64
C GLY A 99 30.12 35.95 -4.36
N GLY A 100 31.28 35.52 -3.90
CA GLY A 100 32.04 36.22 -2.86
C GLY A 100 32.34 37.64 -3.32
N GLY A 101 31.57 38.59 -2.81
CA GLY A 101 31.90 40.00 -2.85
C GLY A 101 32.61 40.38 -1.56
N ASN A 102 33.90 40.06 -1.47
CA ASN A 102 34.79 40.65 -0.47
C ASN A 102 35.10 42.08 -0.93
N ARG A 103 34.42 43.09 -0.36
CA ARG A 103 34.85 44.49 -0.32
C ARG A 103 34.30 45.16 0.93
#